data_AF-A0A843JHT3-F1
#
_entry.id   AF-A0A843JHT3-F1
#
_cell.length_a   1.000
_cell.length_b   1.000
_cell.length_c   1.000
_cell.angle_alpha   90.00
_cell.angle_beta   90.00
_cell.angle_gamma   90.00
#
_symmetry.space_group_name_H-M   'P 1'
#
loop_
_entity.id
_entity.type
_entity.pdbx_description
1 polymer ?
#
loop_
_entity_poly.entity_id
_entity_poly.type
_entity_poly.pdbx_seq_one_letter_code
_entity_poly.pdbx_strand_id
1 'polypeptide(L)'
;MKNRGDKWSENEISLAKELYLKGYSFNEIASQTNHSEIAVTKKIQGLGINNRKVLWTDEDLHILRDLFNQGLSYSEIAQKLGKTVRACQGKAVRLGLKKKECNVWKNNSRADIWTNEEIEKLINCAENYTSYSEISKIMGRSVKAVTYKLNELHIHIKEKSIVEESLYRRAYSVDDDYFENIDSQKKAYWLGWIITDGYVKTKANTCRGLVKENSISLKLQAKDRCVLEDFKKDLNTDISIKSIKRRKAFEYTNKITNKTVCIKGGEQAEFRFSSAKMVQDLAKYGIHQNKTYDVVFPEALDSKYYPGFIAGVISGDGCINIKLNHGKTYLLRCMIAGTLDLIDNIKNILVKEIGVNPDKKITKNKDSKCLYTLELNQTETISLYYWLQKNGISLMERKNKLIEEFLNERVKIPA
;
A
#
# COMPACT_ATOMS: atom_id res chain seq x y z
N MET A 1 1.69 31.92 -49.74
CA MET A 1 0.43 32.64 -50.03
C MET A 1 -0.73 31.66 -49.86
N LYS A 2 -1.56 31.80 -48.82
CA LYS A 2 -2.82 31.06 -48.70
C LYS A 2 -3.97 32.02 -49.04
N ASN A 3 -4.77 31.61 -50.02
CA ASN A 3 -5.76 32.40 -50.72
C ASN A 3 -6.66 33.23 -49.78
N ARG A 4 -6.70 34.54 -50.04
CA ARG A 4 -7.75 35.45 -49.61
C ARG A 4 -8.99 35.14 -50.45
N GLY A 5 -10.08 34.76 -49.80
CA GLY A 5 -11.42 34.79 -50.39
C GLY A 5 -12.28 33.57 -50.08
N ASP A 6 -12.72 33.39 -48.83
CA ASP A 6 -13.98 32.69 -48.56
C ASP A 6 -15.10 33.54 -49.16
N LYS A 7 -15.37 33.35 -50.45
CA LYS A 7 -16.52 33.95 -51.12
C LYS A 7 -17.76 33.20 -50.64
N TRP A 8 -18.42 33.78 -49.66
CA TRP A 8 -19.78 33.42 -49.30
C TRP A 8 -20.66 33.46 -50.55
N SER A 9 -21.34 32.36 -50.86
CA SER A 9 -22.39 32.32 -51.87
C SER A 9 -23.66 33.02 -51.37
N GLU A 10 -24.52 33.46 -52.29
CA GLU A 10 -25.80 34.10 -51.94
C GLU A 10 -26.72 33.17 -51.12
N ASN A 11 -26.65 31.86 -51.37
CA ASN A 11 -27.39 30.85 -50.62
C ASN A 11 -26.87 30.73 -49.17
N GLU A 12 -25.56 30.73 -48.96
CA GLU A 12 -24.97 30.68 -47.61
C GLU A 12 -25.23 31.97 -46.82
N ILE A 13 -25.22 33.13 -47.49
CA ILE A 13 -25.58 34.41 -46.88
C ILE A 13 -27.05 34.40 -46.43
N SER A 14 -27.94 33.89 -47.28
CA SER A 14 -29.37 33.78 -46.99
C SER A 14 -29.62 32.81 -45.83
N LEU A 15 -28.97 31.65 -45.83
CA LEU A 15 -29.06 30.65 -44.77
C LEU A 15 -28.51 31.17 -43.42
N ALA A 16 -27.33 31.81 -43.42
CA ALA A 16 -26.78 32.40 -42.20
C ALA A 16 -27.68 33.51 -41.64
N LYS A 17 -28.26 34.34 -42.51
CA LYS A 17 -29.24 35.36 -42.12
C LYS A 17 -30.48 34.72 -41.50
N GLU A 18 -31.05 33.70 -42.14
CA GLU A 18 -32.23 32.99 -41.64
C GLU A 18 -31.99 32.32 -40.27
N LEU A 19 -30.91 31.55 -40.14
CA LEU A 19 -30.56 30.87 -38.89
C LEU A 19 -30.25 31.85 -37.76
N TYR A 20 -29.56 32.96 -38.07
CA TYR A 20 -29.33 34.02 -37.11
C TYR A 20 -30.65 34.65 -36.65
N LEU A 21 -31.58 34.91 -37.58
CA LEU A 21 -32.92 35.44 -37.29
C LEU A 21 -33.78 34.49 -36.46
N LYS A 22 -33.57 33.18 -36.59
CA LYS A 22 -34.21 32.14 -35.75
C LYS A 22 -33.56 31.96 -34.36
N GLY A 23 -32.46 32.67 -34.08
CA GLY A 23 -31.82 32.72 -32.76
C GLY A 23 -30.79 31.62 -32.49
N TYR A 24 -30.22 31.02 -33.55
CA TYR A 24 -29.08 30.10 -33.44
C TYR A 24 -27.80 30.86 -33.03
N SER A 25 -26.90 30.16 -32.33
CA SER A 25 -25.58 30.69 -31.96
C SER A 25 -24.63 30.72 -33.17
N PHE A 26 -23.58 31.55 -33.10
CA PHE A 26 -22.61 31.65 -34.20
C PHE A 26 -21.92 30.32 -34.51
N ASN A 27 -21.69 29.48 -33.49
CA ASN A 27 -21.15 28.13 -33.65
C ASN A 27 -22.13 27.18 -34.35
N GLU A 28 -23.41 27.19 -33.97
CA GLU A 28 -24.43 26.37 -34.66
C GLU A 28 -24.60 26.81 -36.13
N ILE A 29 -24.56 28.11 -36.42
CA ILE A 29 -24.60 28.63 -37.79
C ILE A 29 -23.34 28.20 -38.55
N ALA A 30 -22.16 28.35 -37.95
CA ALA A 30 -20.88 27.92 -38.51
C ALA A 30 -20.89 26.44 -38.93
N SER A 31 -21.46 25.57 -38.09
CA SER A 31 -21.59 24.14 -38.39
C SER A 31 -22.51 23.85 -39.59
N GLN A 32 -23.53 24.68 -39.83
CA GLN A 32 -24.50 24.48 -40.91
C GLN A 32 -24.09 25.18 -42.21
N THR A 33 -23.32 26.26 -42.14
CA THR A 33 -22.79 26.96 -43.32
C THR A 33 -21.38 26.51 -43.69
N ASN A 34 -20.80 25.54 -42.97
CA ASN A 34 -19.43 25.05 -43.15
C ASN A 34 -18.36 26.18 -43.13
N HIS A 35 -18.54 27.16 -42.25
CA HIS A 35 -17.63 28.29 -42.08
C HIS A 35 -17.14 28.34 -40.63
N SER A 36 -16.01 29.02 -40.35
CA SER A 36 -15.58 29.24 -38.97
C SER A 36 -16.52 30.22 -38.23
N GLU A 37 -16.66 30.07 -36.92
CA GLU A 37 -17.46 30.97 -36.06
C GLU A 37 -17.06 32.45 -36.25
N ILE A 38 -15.76 32.71 -36.43
CA ILE A 38 -15.21 34.05 -36.68
C ILE A 38 -15.67 34.60 -38.04
N ALA A 39 -15.71 33.75 -39.08
CA ALA A 39 -16.19 34.13 -40.41
C ALA A 39 -17.69 34.46 -40.40
N VAL A 40 -18.51 33.65 -39.72
CA VAL A 40 -19.94 33.91 -39.53
C VAL A 40 -20.17 35.21 -38.78
N THR A 41 -19.43 35.44 -37.69
CA THR A 41 -19.53 36.67 -36.89
C THR A 41 -19.26 37.91 -37.74
N LYS A 42 -18.16 37.92 -38.50
CA LYS A 42 -17.81 39.03 -39.40
C LYS A 42 -18.85 39.23 -40.50
N LYS A 43 -19.41 38.14 -41.05
CA LYS A 43 -20.44 38.22 -42.09
C LYS A 43 -21.73 38.84 -41.57
N ILE A 44 -22.24 38.39 -40.42
CA ILE A 44 -23.45 38.92 -39.78
C ILE A 44 -23.28 40.41 -39.40
N GLN A 45 -22.09 40.80 -38.93
CA GLN A 45 -21.76 42.20 -38.68
C GLN A 45 -21.73 43.03 -39.97
N GLY A 46 -21.11 42.53 -41.04
CA GLY A 46 -21.06 43.18 -42.35
C GLY A 46 -22.43 43.32 -43.02
N LEU A 47 -23.40 42.47 -42.67
CA LEU A 47 -24.80 42.57 -43.13
C LEU A 47 -25.63 43.59 -42.33
N GLY A 48 -25.09 44.20 -41.27
CA GLY A 48 -25.80 45.19 -40.44
C GLY A 48 -26.93 44.61 -39.56
N ILE A 49 -27.04 43.28 -39.45
CA ILE A 49 -28.09 42.58 -38.68
C ILE A 49 -27.61 42.12 -37.29
N ASN A 50 -26.46 42.62 -36.83
CA ASN A 50 -25.84 42.26 -35.56
C ASN A 50 -26.61 42.70 -34.29
N ASN A 51 -27.73 43.42 -34.45
CA ASN A 51 -28.58 43.82 -33.35
C ASN A 51 -29.67 42.79 -33.09
N ARG A 52 -29.43 41.93 -32.10
CA ARG A 52 -30.39 40.91 -31.64
C ARG A 52 -31.72 41.49 -31.09
N LYS A 53 -31.88 42.81 -30.97
CA LYS A 53 -33.18 43.43 -30.67
C LYS A 53 -34.20 43.24 -31.81
N VAL A 54 -33.74 43.08 -33.05
CA VAL A 54 -34.59 42.86 -34.25
C VAL A 54 -35.16 41.42 -34.32
N LEU A 55 -34.72 40.51 -33.44
CA LEU A 55 -35.11 39.10 -33.43
C LEU A 55 -36.49 38.80 -32.82
N TRP A 56 -37.12 39.80 -32.21
CA TRP A 56 -38.39 39.65 -31.50
C TRP A 56 -39.30 40.80 -31.91
N THR A 57 -40.32 40.51 -32.73
CA THR A 57 -41.39 41.46 -33.01
C THR A 57 -42.28 41.64 -31.78
N ASP A 58 -43.05 42.71 -31.70
CA ASP A 58 -44.02 42.89 -30.61
C ASP A 58 -45.05 41.74 -30.58
N GLU A 59 -45.37 41.18 -31.75
CA GLU A 59 -46.18 39.97 -31.90
C GLU A 59 -45.50 38.74 -31.30
N ASP A 60 -44.21 38.51 -31.56
CA ASP A 60 -43.43 37.42 -30.93
C ASP A 60 -43.42 37.54 -29.40
N LEU A 61 -43.32 38.78 -28.88
CA LEU A 61 -43.33 39.05 -27.44
C LEU A 61 -44.70 38.76 -26.82
N HIS A 62 -45.78 39.09 -27.54
CA HIS A 62 -47.13 38.81 -27.12
C HIS A 62 -47.38 37.30 -27.06
N ILE A 63 -47.05 36.58 -28.14
CA ILE A 63 -47.18 35.12 -28.22
C ILE A 63 -46.32 34.43 -27.15
N LEU A 64 -45.08 34.89 -26.92
CA LEU A 64 -44.21 34.34 -25.88
C LEU A 64 -44.84 34.50 -24.48
N ARG A 65 -45.40 35.67 -24.17
CA ARG A 65 -46.05 35.95 -22.88
C ARG A 65 -47.30 35.10 -22.69
N ASP A 66 -48.14 35.01 -23.71
CA ASP A 66 -49.39 34.24 -23.66
C ASP A 66 -49.12 32.75 -23.49
N LEU A 67 -48.26 32.16 -24.33
CA LEU A 67 -47.94 30.73 -24.24
C LEU A 67 -47.22 30.39 -22.94
N PHE A 68 -46.39 31.31 -22.42
CA PHE A 68 -45.74 31.14 -21.12
C PHE A 68 -46.76 31.18 -19.97
N ASN A 69 -47.72 32.11 -20.01
CA ASN A 69 -48.79 32.22 -19.01
C ASN A 69 -49.78 31.05 -19.08
N GLN A 70 -49.98 30.45 -20.26
CA GLN A 70 -50.72 29.21 -20.45
C GLN A 70 -49.97 27.96 -19.93
N GLY A 71 -48.72 28.11 -19.47
CA GLY A 71 -47.96 27.05 -18.81
C GLY A 71 -47.20 26.11 -19.74
N LEU A 72 -47.09 26.42 -21.03
CA LEU A 72 -46.36 25.60 -21.99
C LEU A 72 -44.86 25.53 -21.65
N SER A 73 -44.23 24.42 -22.03
CA SER A 73 -42.78 24.26 -21.94
C SER A 73 -42.06 25.15 -22.96
N TYR A 74 -40.80 25.50 -22.67
CA TYR A 74 -39.99 26.26 -23.63
C TYR A 74 -39.76 25.53 -24.96
N SER A 75 -39.90 24.19 -24.99
CA SER A 75 -39.83 23.40 -26.22
C SER A 75 -41.05 23.63 -27.12
N GLU A 76 -42.25 23.63 -26.53
CA GLU A 76 -43.51 23.86 -27.27
C GLU A 76 -43.62 25.32 -27.73
N ILE A 77 -43.18 26.25 -26.87
CA ILE A 77 -43.11 27.68 -27.19
C ILE A 77 -42.14 27.92 -28.36
N ALA A 78 -40.97 27.29 -28.34
CA ALA A 78 -39.97 27.38 -29.39
C ALA A 78 -40.50 26.90 -30.75
N GLN A 79 -41.22 25.77 -30.77
CA GLN A 79 -41.83 25.23 -31.98
C GLN A 79 -42.87 26.18 -32.58
N LYS A 80 -43.72 26.77 -31.75
CA LYS A 80 -44.77 27.71 -32.18
C LYS A 80 -44.22 29.04 -32.69
N LEU A 81 -43.10 29.51 -32.12
CA LEU A 81 -42.44 30.75 -32.53
C LEU A 81 -41.42 30.56 -33.66
N GLY A 82 -41.09 29.31 -34.03
CA GLY A 82 -40.02 29.02 -34.99
C GLY A 82 -38.63 29.47 -34.49
N LYS A 83 -38.42 29.53 -33.17
CA LYS A 83 -37.17 29.99 -32.52
C LYS A 83 -36.56 28.85 -31.69
N THR A 84 -35.31 28.99 -31.27
CA THR A 84 -34.67 27.98 -30.40
C THR A 84 -35.18 28.03 -28.95
N VAL A 85 -35.17 26.89 -28.26
CA VAL A 85 -35.57 26.77 -26.84
C VAL A 85 -34.80 27.77 -25.96
N ARG A 86 -33.48 27.89 -26.18
CA ARG A 86 -32.64 28.86 -25.45
C ARG A 86 -32.98 30.31 -25.76
N ALA A 87 -33.37 30.63 -26.99
CA ALA A 87 -33.79 31.99 -27.34
C ALA A 87 -35.07 32.38 -26.59
N CYS A 88 -36.07 31.49 -26.56
CA CYS A 88 -37.31 31.69 -25.81
C CYS A 88 -37.05 31.82 -24.30
N GLN A 89 -36.24 30.92 -23.72
CA GLN A 89 -35.88 30.96 -22.30
C GLN A 89 -35.15 32.25 -21.93
N GLY A 90 -34.11 32.62 -22.69
CA GLY A 90 -33.33 33.82 -22.44
C GLY A 90 -34.16 35.11 -22.60
N LYS A 91 -35.12 35.13 -23.53
CA LYS A 91 -36.02 36.26 -23.71
C LYS A 91 -37.05 36.37 -22.58
N ALA A 92 -37.65 35.26 -22.16
CA ALA A 92 -38.59 35.23 -21.04
C ALA A 92 -37.98 35.77 -19.75
N VAL A 93 -36.72 35.39 -19.45
CA VAL A 93 -35.96 35.91 -18.30
C VAL A 93 -35.75 37.41 -18.40
N ARG A 94 -35.35 37.95 -19.56
CA ARG A 94 -35.16 39.41 -19.75
C ARG A 94 -36.47 40.21 -19.68
N LEU A 95 -37.59 39.57 -20.00
CA LEU A 95 -38.93 40.16 -19.86
C LEU A 95 -39.48 40.06 -18.42
N GLY A 96 -38.73 39.45 -17.49
CA GLY A 96 -39.14 39.29 -16.10
C GLY A 96 -40.25 38.26 -15.89
N LEU A 97 -40.48 37.37 -16.85
CA LEU A 97 -41.51 36.33 -16.74
C LEU A 97 -41.09 35.30 -15.69
N LYS A 98 -41.77 35.34 -14.54
CA LYS A 98 -41.61 34.37 -13.45
C LYS A 98 -42.72 33.34 -13.59
N LYS A 99 -42.39 32.06 -13.65
CA LYS A 99 -43.39 31.00 -13.53
C LYS A 99 -44.05 31.16 -12.16
N LYS A 100 -45.39 31.22 -12.11
CA LYS A 100 -46.13 31.02 -10.86
C LYS A 100 -45.76 29.62 -10.37
N GLU A 101 -45.07 29.57 -9.23
CA GLU A 101 -44.63 28.37 -8.51
C GLU A 101 -44.44 27.11 -9.37
N CYS A 102 -43.31 27.02 -10.09
CA CYS A 102 -42.83 25.72 -10.54
C CYS A 102 -42.10 25.00 -9.40
N ASN A 103 -42.85 24.69 -8.33
CA ASN A 103 -42.50 23.68 -7.33
C ASN A 103 -43.13 22.34 -7.70
N VAL A 104 -42.89 21.86 -8.92
CA VAL A 104 -42.98 20.41 -9.17
C VAL A 104 -41.97 20.12 -10.27
N TRP A 105 -40.78 19.68 -9.88
CA TRP A 105 -40.12 18.64 -10.66
C TRP A 105 -41.17 17.56 -10.80
N LYS A 106 -41.88 17.53 -11.94
CA LYS A 106 -42.78 16.43 -12.28
C LYS A 106 -42.00 15.16 -11.97
N ASN A 107 -42.59 14.35 -11.09
CA ASN A 107 -42.07 13.06 -10.68
C ASN A 107 -41.77 12.23 -11.94
N ASN A 108 -40.57 12.39 -12.51
CA ASN A 108 -39.86 11.25 -13.02
C ASN A 108 -39.67 10.37 -11.79
N SER A 109 -40.51 9.35 -11.65
CA SER A 109 -40.36 8.19 -10.77
C SER A 109 -38.96 8.10 -10.20
N ARG A 110 -38.75 8.78 -9.06
CA ARG A 110 -37.42 8.96 -8.51
C ARG A 110 -37.15 7.70 -7.72
N ALA A 111 -36.21 6.89 -8.21
CA ALA A 111 -35.47 5.92 -7.40
C ALA A 111 -34.70 6.58 -6.21
N ASP A 112 -35.06 7.80 -5.78
CA ASP A 112 -34.43 8.62 -4.73
C ASP A 112 -35.22 8.64 -3.41
N ILE A 113 -36.45 8.10 -3.37
CA ILE A 113 -37.16 7.94 -2.09
C ILE A 113 -36.57 6.70 -1.41
N TRP A 114 -36.04 6.87 -0.21
CA TRP A 114 -35.57 5.79 0.63
C TRP A 114 -36.72 5.30 1.51
N THR A 115 -37.09 4.03 1.36
CA THR A 115 -38.08 3.38 2.22
C THR A 115 -37.46 3.05 3.59
N ASN A 116 -38.29 2.83 4.61
CA ASN A 116 -37.81 2.41 5.93
C ASN A 116 -37.06 1.07 5.86
N GLU A 117 -37.52 0.13 5.03
CA GLU A 117 -36.83 -1.16 4.80
C GLU A 117 -35.46 -0.96 4.15
N GLU A 118 -35.33 -0.04 3.18
CA GLU A 118 -34.04 0.29 2.59
C GLU A 118 -33.11 1.00 3.58
N ILE A 119 -33.66 1.81 4.49
CA ILE A 119 -32.88 2.46 5.55
C ILE A 119 -32.37 1.40 6.53
N GLU A 120 -33.21 0.48 7.01
CA GLU A 120 -32.77 -0.62 7.87
C GLU A 120 -31.70 -1.48 7.20
N LYS A 121 -31.91 -1.81 5.92
CA LYS A 121 -30.92 -2.54 5.12
C LYS A 121 -29.61 -1.75 4.99
N LEU A 122 -29.68 -0.43 4.79
CA LEU A 122 -28.51 0.44 4.71
C LEU A 122 -27.74 0.48 6.03
N ILE A 123 -28.43 0.56 7.16
CA ILE A 123 -27.83 0.56 8.51
C ILE A 123 -27.08 -0.76 8.72
N ASN A 124 -27.75 -1.89 8.49
CA ASN A 124 -27.13 -3.22 8.58
C ASN A 124 -25.91 -3.33 7.65
N CYS A 125 -26.01 -2.80 6.44
CA CYS A 125 -24.88 -2.77 5.51
C CYS A 125 -23.72 -1.91 6.01
N ALA A 126 -23.97 -0.78 6.66
CA ALA A 126 -22.91 0.07 7.21
C ALA A 126 -22.17 -0.57 8.40
N GLU A 127 -22.83 -1.47 9.13
CA GLU A 127 -22.24 -2.24 10.23
C GLU A 127 -21.40 -3.43 9.74
N ASN A 128 -21.80 -4.06 8.63
CA ASN A 128 -21.22 -5.32 8.15
C ASN A 128 -20.28 -5.17 6.93
N TYR A 129 -20.35 -4.05 6.20
CA TYR A 129 -19.50 -3.79 5.04
C TYR A 129 -18.61 -2.58 5.28
N THR A 130 -17.65 -2.40 4.37
CA THR A 130 -16.45 -1.61 4.65
C THR A 130 -16.13 -0.61 3.55
N SER A 131 -16.91 -0.63 2.46
CA SER A 131 -16.78 0.32 1.38
C SER A 131 -18.13 0.79 0.87
N TYR A 132 -18.24 2.08 0.57
CA TYR A 132 -19.41 2.66 -0.08
C TYR A 132 -19.72 1.98 -1.44
N SER A 133 -18.73 1.38 -2.10
CA SER A 133 -18.91 0.66 -3.37
C SER A 133 -19.60 -0.70 -3.19
N GLU A 134 -19.25 -1.46 -2.16
CA GLU A 134 -19.93 -2.72 -1.83
C GLU A 134 -21.39 -2.46 -1.42
N ILE A 135 -21.59 -1.49 -0.53
CA ILE A 135 -22.94 -1.08 -0.08
C ILE A 135 -23.75 -0.60 -1.29
N SER A 136 -23.17 0.21 -2.18
CA SER A 136 -23.82 0.65 -3.43
C SER A 136 -24.29 -0.51 -4.30
N LYS A 137 -23.48 -1.57 -4.46
CA LYS A 137 -23.86 -2.76 -5.24
C LYS A 137 -25.03 -3.52 -4.58
N ILE A 138 -24.99 -3.70 -3.26
CA ILE A 138 -26.03 -4.43 -2.50
C ILE A 138 -27.35 -3.65 -2.47
N MET A 139 -27.25 -2.32 -2.37
CA MET A 139 -28.39 -1.42 -2.35
C MET A 139 -28.96 -1.16 -3.75
N GLY A 140 -28.23 -1.51 -4.82
CA GLY A 140 -28.62 -1.16 -6.19
C GLY A 140 -28.70 0.35 -6.43
N ARG A 141 -28.02 1.15 -5.60
CA ARG A 141 -28.06 2.62 -5.61
C ARG A 141 -26.69 3.18 -5.93
N SER A 142 -26.61 4.41 -6.44
CA SER A 142 -25.31 5.06 -6.67
C SER A 142 -24.54 5.25 -5.36
N VAL A 143 -23.21 5.16 -5.42
CA VAL A 143 -22.30 5.45 -4.29
C VAL A 143 -22.66 6.79 -3.64
N LYS A 144 -22.95 7.81 -4.46
CA LYS A 144 -23.30 9.15 -4.01
C LYS A 144 -24.60 9.19 -3.21
N ALA A 145 -25.63 8.44 -3.62
CA ALA A 145 -26.89 8.34 -2.89
C ALA A 145 -26.69 7.65 -1.52
N VAL A 146 -25.91 6.55 -1.50
CA VAL A 146 -25.53 5.85 -0.26
C VAL A 146 -24.78 6.77 0.69
N THR A 147 -23.75 7.48 0.20
CA THR A 147 -22.98 8.44 1.01
C THR A 147 -23.84 9.55 1.58
N TYR A 148 -24.71 10.16 0.76
CA TYR A 148 -25.58 11.22 1.27
C TYR A 148 -26.54 10.71 2.33
N LYS A 149 -27.13 9.52 2.14
CA LYS A 149 -28.07 8.98 3.12
C LYS A 149 -27.39 8.59 4.43
N LEU A 150 -26.21 7.99 4.38
CA LEU A 150 -25.43 7.69 5.59
C LEU A 150 -25.03 8.97 6.33
N ASN A 151 -24.63 10.02 5.61
CA ASN A 151 -24.30 11.32 6.22
C ASN A 151 -25.53 12.00 6.83
N GLU A 152 -26.69 11.94 6.17
CA GLU A 152 -27.98 12.45 6.68
C GLU A 152 -28.37 11.74 7.98
N LEU A 153 -28.12 10.43 8.07
CA LEU A 153 -28.40 9.61 9.25
C LEU A 153 -27.29 9.67 10.32
N HIS A 154 -26.19 10.40 10.07
CA HIS A 154 -25.01 10.44 10.93
C HIS A 154 -24.38 9.06 11.21
N ILE A 155 -24.44 8.15 10.23
CA ILE A 155 -23.90 6.80 10.33
C ILE A 155 -22.57 6.74 9.59
N HIS A 156 -21.54 6.33 10.32
CA HIS A 156 -20.23 6.04 9.76
C HIS A 156 -20.10 4.56 9.45
N ILE A 157 -19.61 4.23 8.25
CA ILE A 157 -19.26 2.84 7.91
C ILE A 157 -18.18 2.38 8.88
N LYS A 158 -18.33 1.16 9.38
CA LYS A 158 -17.31 0.55 10.25
C LYS A 158 -15.98 0.48 9.52
N GLU A 159 -14.95 1.12 10.08
CA GLU A 159 -13.58 0.97 9.56
C GLU A 159 -13.13 -0.49 9.74
N LYS A 160 -12.55 -1.09 8.70
CA LYS A 160 -11.87 -2.38 8.84
C LYS A 160 -10.82 -2.28 9.93
N SER A 161 -10.72 -3.30 10.76
CA SER A 161 -9.53 -3.49 11.58
C SER A 161 -8.29 -3.59 10.68
N ILE A 162 -7.11 -3.30 11.24
CA ILE A 162 -5.84 -3.39 10.50
C ILE A 162 -5.65 -4.80 9.92
N VAL A 163 -6.16 -5.83 10.61
CA VAL A 163 -6.12 -7.23 10.17
C VAL A 163 -7.02 -7.47 8.97
N GLU A 164 -8.30 -7.07 9.03
CA GLU A 164 -9.25 -7.20 7.91
C GLU A 164 -8.81 -6.42 6.67
N GLU A 165 -8.24 -5.22 6.87
CA GLU A 165 -7.73 -4.40 5.77
C GLU A 165 -6.45 -4.99 5.16
N SER A 166 -5.60 -5.63 5.98
CA SER A 166 -4.44 -6.39 5.50
C SER A 166 -4.88 -7.60 4.68
N LEU A 167 -5.80 -8.42 5.21
CA LEU A 167 -6.35 -9.60 4.54
C LEU A 167 -6.93 -9.25 3.16
N TYR A 168 -7.76 -8.21 3.08
CA TYR A 168 -8.41 -7.78 1.84
C TYR A 168 -7.42 -7.34 0.74
N ARG A 169 -6.25 -6.79 1.11
CA ARG A 169 -5.26 -6.26 0.15
C ARG A 169 -4.24 -7.29 -0.33
N ARG A 170 -4.19 -8.48 0.28
CA ARG A 170 -3.16 -9.48 -0.03
C ARG A 170 -3.55 -10.32 -1.23
N ALA A 171 -2.57 -10.57 -2.10
CA ALA A 171 -2.70 -11.48 -3.24
C ALA A 171 -2.42 -12.95 -2.86
N TYR A 172 -1.73 -13.19 -1.74
CA TYR A 172 -1.28 -14.51 -1.32
C TYR A 172 -1.65 -14.76 0.15
N SER A 173 -1.98 -16.01 0.47
CA SER A 173 -2.23 -16.47 1.84
C SER A 173 -0.92 -16.76 2.57
N VAL A 174 -0.94 -16.56 3.88
CA VAL A 174 0.09 -16.99 4.84
C VAL A 174 -0.63 -17.43 6.11
N ASP A 175 -0.03 -18.30 6.91
CA ASP A 175 -0.55 -18.63 8.24
C ASP A 175 -0.43 -17.43 9.18
N ASP A 176 -1.46 -16.59 9.29
CA ASP A 176 -1.43 -15.37 10.11
C ASP A 176 -1.24 -15.63 11.62
N ASP A 177 -1.53 -16.85 12.08
CA ASP A 177 -1.50 -17.25 13.50
C ASP A 177 -0.15 -17.85 13.90
N TYR A 178 0.80 -17.99 12.96
CA TYR A 178 2.07 -18.66 13.17
C TYR A 178 2.87 -18.14 14.39
N PHE A 179 2.85 -16.82 14.61
CA PHE A 179 3.55 -16.16 15.73
C PHE A 179 2.64 -15.78 16.90
N GLU A 180 1.35 -16.13 16.85
CA GLU A 180 0.41 -15.83 17.95
C GLU A 180 0.89 -16.45 19.27
N ASN A 181 1.27 -17.73 19.20
CA ASN A 181 1.89 -18.48 20.27
C ASN A 181 3.15 -19.16 19.74
N ILE A 182 4.28 -18.93 20.41
CA ILE A 182 5.51 -19.69 20.16
C ILE A 182 5.40 -21.01 20.93
N ASP A 183 4.89 -22.04 20.27
CA ASP A 183 4.58 -23.35 20.86
C ASP A 183 5.51 -24.48 20.39
N SER A 184 6.59 -24.14 19.68
CA SER A 184 7.59 -25.09 19.20
C SER A 184 8.98 -24.47 19.10
N GLN A 185 10.02 -25.31 19.16
CA GLN A 185 11.41 -24.87 18.93
C GLN A 185 11.57 -24.24 17.55
N LYS A 186 10.83 -24.73 16.55
CA LYS A 186 10.89 -24.21 15.17
C LYS A 186 10.32 -22.80 15.06
N LYS A 187 9.19 -22.50 15.72
CA LYS A 187 8.66 -21.13 15.79
C LYS A 187 9.62 -20.18 16.50
N ALA A 188 10.23 -20.62 17.62
CA ALA A 188 11.23 -19.84 18.33
C ALA A 188 12.50 -19.62 17.49
N TYR A 189 12.91 -20.61 16.71
CA TYR A 189 14.01 -20.50 15.75
C TYR A 189 13.76 -19.40 14.72
N TRP A 190 12.56 -19.30 14.17
CA TRP A 190 12.21 -18.19 13.28
C TRP A 190 12.13 -16.86 13.99
N LEU A 191 11.67 -16.81 15.24
CA LEU A 191 11.72 -15.60 16.06
C LEU A 191 13.15 -15.06 16.17
N GLY A 192 14.13 -15.94 16.40
CA GLY A 192 15.55 -15.60 16.43
C GLY A 192 16.06 -15.04 15.09
N TRP A 193 15.72 -15.69 13.97
CA TRP A 193 16.05 -15.18 12.62
C TRP A 193 15.44 -13.81 12.32
N ILE A 194 14.20 -13.59 12.74
CA ILE A 194 13.52 -12.31 12.53
C ILE A 194 14.15 -11.22 13.39
N ILE A 195 14.63 -11.56 14.60
CA ILE A 195 15.36 -10.63 15.47
C ILE A 195 16.65 -10.14 14.82
N THR A 196 17.42 -11.02 14.19
CA THR A 196 18.72 -10.68 13.58
C THR A 196 18.55 -10.03 12.20
N ASP A 197 18.06 -10.80 11.23
CA ASP A 197 18.07 -10.46 9.80
C ASP A 197 16.68 -10.02 9.29
N GLY A 198 15.66 -10.12 10.14
CA GLY A 198 14.29 -9.77 9.80
C GLY A 198 14.05 -8.26 9.75
N TYR A 199 13.20 -7.86 8.85
CA TYR A 199 12.73 -6.48 8.72
C TYR A 199 11.21 -6.43 8.76
N VAL A 200 10.68 -5.61 9.67
CA VAL A 200 9.24 -5.33 9.79
C VAL A 200 9.00 -3.89 9.35
N LYS A 201 7.99 -3.70 8.51
CA LYS A 201 7.55 -2.39 8.04
C LYS A 201 6.08 -2.18 8.35
N THR A 202 5.82 -1.19 9.20
CA THR A 202 4.46 -0.79 9.65
C THR A 202 3.89 0.39 8.86
N LYS A 203 4.77 1.17 8.21
CA LYS A 203 4.41 2.40 7.50
C LYS A 203 5.29 2.61 6.27
N ALA A 204 4.71 3.18 5.22
CA ALA A 204 5.40 3.52 3.98
C ALA A 204 5.08 4.95 3.53
N ASN A 205 6.10 5.67 3.07
CA ASN A 205 5.88 6.96 2.41
C ASN A 205 5.48 6.73 0.95
N THR A 206 4.38 7.36 0.53
CA THR A 206 3.92 7.37 -0.87
C THR A 206 3.76 8.82 -1.34
N CYS A 207 3.59 9.02 -2.66
CA CYS A 207 3.27 10.34 -3.22
C CYS A 207 1.95 10.93 -2.68
N ARG A 208 1.10 10.10 -2.07
CA ARG A 208 -0.17 10.51 -1.44
C ARG A 208 -0.07 10.63 0.10
N GLY A 209 1.14 10.55 0.66
CA GLY A 209 1.38 10.60 2.09
C GLY A 209 1.77 9.26 2.71
N LEU A 210 1.75 9.21 4.04
CA LEU A 210 2.12 8.05 4.84
C LEU A 210 0.98 7.01 4.82
N VAL A 211 1.23 5.83 4.28
CA VAL A 211 0.28 4.71 4.28
C VAL A 211 0.72 3.63 5.27
N LYS A 212 -0.25 2.94 5.86
CA LYS A 212 0.03 1.75 6.67
C LYS A 212 0.55 0.64 5.76
N GLU A 213 1.63 -0.02 6.19
CA GLU A 213 2.16 -1.24 5.57
C GLU A 213 2.25 -2.28 6.68
N ASN A 214 2.14 -3.58 6.39
CA ASN A 214 2.35 -4.62 7.40
C ASN A 214 3.18 -5.72 6.78
N SER A 215 4.38 -5.36 6.30
CA SER A 215 5.25 -6.30 5.61
C SER A 215 6.37 -6.81 6.50
N ILE A 216 6.62 -8.11 6.39
CA ILE A 216 7.71 -8.82 7.05
C ILE A 216 8.62 -9.33 5.94
N SER A 217 9.93 -9.17 6.14
CA SER A 217 10.93 -9.57 5.15
C SER A 217 12.17 -10.15 5.80
N LEU A 218 12.68 -11.23 5.22
CA LEU A 218 14.02 -11.75 5.50
C LEU A 218 14.85 -11.67 4.22
N LYS A 219 16.06 -11.13 4.33
CA LYS A 219 16.96 -10.92 3.19
C LYS A 219 18.34 -11.47 3.49
N LEU A 220 18.67 -12.60 2.86
CA LEU A 220 19.88 -13.36 3.12
C LEU A 220 20.79 -13.40 1.89
N GLN A 221 22.03 -13.88 2.07
CA GLN A 221 22.91 -14.18 0.94
C GLN A 221 22.29 -15.30 0.09
N ALA A 222 22.49 -15.26 -1.23
CA ALA A 222 21.88 -16.25 -2.14
C ALA A 222 22.22 -17.71 -1.78
N LYS A 223 23.41 -17.96 -1.23
CA LYS A 223 23.83 -19.29 -0.74
C LYS A 223 22.99 -19.83 0.42
N ASP A 224 22.38 -18.93 1.20
CA ASP A 224 21.54 -19.26 2.37
C ASP A 224 20.04 -19.26 1.97
N ARG A 225 19.72 -19.34 0.66
CA ARG A 225 18.33 -19.37 0.15
C ARG A 225 17.50 -20.51 0.74
N CYS A 226 18.11 -21.66 1.04
CA CYS A 226 17.41 -22.81 1.63
C CYS A 226 16.70 -22.45 2.94
N VAL A 227 17.26 -21.55 3.75
CA VAL A 227 16.64 -21.04 4.99
C VAL A 227 15.31 -20.36 4.69
N LEU A 228 15.26 -19.57 3.61
CA LEU A 228 14.03 -18.88 3.21
C LEU A 228 12.98 -19.86 2.68
N GLU A 229 13.40 -20.89 1.94
CA GLU A 229 12.49 -21.93 1.44
C GLU A 229 11.91 -22.76 2.59
N ASP A 230 12.70 -23.01 3.64
CA ASP A 230 12.27 -23.69 4.85
C ASP A 230 11.24 -22.84 5.63
N PHE A 231 11.50 -21.55 5.82
CA PHE A 231 10.52 -20.66 6.45
C PHE A 231 9.23 -20.53 5.64
N LYS A 232 9.35 -20.47 4.31
CA LYS A 232 8.20 -20.46 3.40
C LYS A 232 7.31 -21.69 3.59
N LYS A 233 7.90 -22.88 3.75
CA LYS A 233 7.15 -24.12 4.00
C LYS A 233 6.40 -24.05 5.32
N ASP A 234 7.08 -23.58 6.37
CA ASP A 234 6.47 -23.45 7.70
C ASP A 234 5.30 -22.44 7.72
N LEU A 235 5.35 -21.39 6.91
CA LEU A 235 4.25 -20.44 6.74
C LEU A 235 3.12 -20.92 5.80
N ASN A 236 3.27 -22.12 5.23
CA ASN A 236 2.32 -22.72 4.29
C ASN A 236 1.85 -21.75 3.19
N THR A 237 2.81 -21.17 2.46
CA THR A 237 2.54 -20.16 1.43
C THR A 237 3.24 -20.48 0.11
N ASP A 238 2.64 -20.04 -1.00
CA ASP A 238 3.16 -20.19 -2.36
C ASP A 238 4.03 -19.01 -2.81
N ILE A 239 4.12 -17.93 -2.01
CA ILE A 239 4.90 -16.72 -2.30
C ILE A 239 6.32 -17.06 -2.79
N SER A 240 6.70 -16.51 -3.93
CA SER A 240 8.03 -16.72 -4.50
C SER A 240 9.12 -15.96 -3.74
N ILE A 241 10.25 -16.61 -3.43
CA ILE A 241 11.45 -15.94 -2.92
C ILE A 241 12.17 -15.23 -4.06
N LYS A 242 12.33 -13.92 -3.92
CA LYS A 242 12.90 -13.04 -4.95
C LYS A 242 14.42 -13.10 -4.93
N SER A 243 15.04 -13.35 -6.08
CA SER A 243 16.49 -13.20 -6.26
C SER A 243 16.83 -11.75 -6.57
N ILE A 244 17.71 -11.16 -5.78
CA ILE A 244 18.20 -9.79 -5.92
C ILE A 244 19.60 -9.84 -6.54
N LYS A 245 19.73 -9.21 -7.71
CA LYS A 245 21.00 -9.16 -8.46
C LYS A 245 22.12 -8.53 -7.63
N ARG A 246 23.34 -8.98 -7.91
CA ARG A 246 24.57 -8.50 -7.27
C ARG A 246 24.66 -6.97 -7.31
N ARG A 247 24.73 -6.34 -6.14
CA ARG A 247 25.16 -4.94 -6.04
C ARG A 247 26.63 -4.83 -6.45
N LYS A 248 27.03 -3.74 -7.11
CA LYS A 248 28.45 -3.46 -7.32
C LYS A 248 29.13 -3.28 -5.96
N ALA A 249 30.39 -3.68 -5.86
CA ALA A 249 31.17 -3.36 -4.67
C ALA A 249 31.22 -1.84 -4.50
N PHE A 250 31.10 -1.38 -3.26
CA PHE A 250 31.11 0.05 -2.93
C PHE A 250 31.91 0.28 -1.66
N GLU A 251 32.48 1.47 -1.54
CA GLU A 251 33.17 1.89 -0.34
C GLU A 251 32.18 2.47 0.67
N TYR A 252 32.36 2.09 1.93
CA TYR A 252 31.57 2.62 3.04
C TYR A 252 32.52 3.18 4.09
N THR A 253 32.33 4.46 4.43
CA THR A 253 33.04 5.11 5.54
C THR A 253 32.17 5.07 6.79
N ASN A 254 32.66 4.39 7.82
CA ASN A 254 32.02 4.36 9.12
C ASN A 254 32.12 5.75 9.77
N LYS A 255 30.98 6.39 10.04
CA LYS A 255 30.92 7.75 10.61
C LYS A 255 31.47 7.86 12.05
N ILE A 256 31.58 6.74 12.77
CA ILE A 256 32.06 6.70 14.16
C ILE A 256 33.59 6.65 14.17
N THR A 257 34.18 5.88 13.26
CA THR A 257 35.62 5.56 13.29
C THR A 257 36.41 6.19 12.16
N ASN A 258 35.72 6.81 11.19
CA ASN A 258 36.25 7.30 9.92
C ASN A 258 37.02 6.24 9.10
N LYS A 259 36.85 4.96 9.42
CA LYS A 259 37.42 3.86 8.64
C LYS A 259 36.59 3.62 7.39
N THR A 260 37.25 3.59 6.23
CA THR A 260 36.63 3.18 4.98
C THR A 260 36.88 1.69 4.74
N VAL A 261 35.81 0.96 4.42
CA VAL A 261 35.86 -0.47 4.07
C VAL A 261 35.21 -0.71 2.72
N CYS A 262 35.77 -1.63 1.93
CA CYS A 262 35.16 -2.09 0.70
C CYS A 262 34.10 -3.15 1.01
N ILE A 263 32.83 -2.81 0.78
CA ILE A 263 31.71 -3.75 0.91
C ILE A 263 31.60 -4.52 -0.40
N LYS A 264 32.03 -5.78 -0.37
CA LYS A 264 31.86 -6.69 -1.51
C LYS A 264 30.37 -6.91 -1.74
N GLY A 265 29.92 -6.62 -2.97
CA GLY A 265 28.57 -6.97 -3.37
C GLY A 265 28.41 -8.47 -3.61
N GLY A 266 27.24 -9.00 -3.28
CA GLY A 266 26.85 -10.39 -3.50
C GLY A 266 25.39 -10.47 -3.93
N GLU A 267 25.02 -11.60 -4.53
CA GLU A 267 23.61 -11.92 -4.78
C GLU A 267 22.89 -12.21 -3.47
N GLN A 268 21.64 -11.79 -3.40
CA GLN A 268 20.80 -11.95 -2.22
C GLN A 268 19.48 -12.62 -2.59
N ALA A 269 18.85 -13.26 -1.63
CA ALA A 269 17.49 -13.76 -1.73
C ALA A 269 16.62 -13.03 -0.70
N GLU A 270 15.41 -12.63 -1.10
CA GLU A 270 14.45 -11.94 -0.23
C GLU A 270 13.14 -12.70 -0.22
N PHE A 271 12.74 -13.13 0.97
CA PHE A 271 11.39 -13.57 1.26
C PHE A 271 10.64 -12.41 1.89
N ARG A 272 9.52 -12.00 1.29
CA ARG A 272 8.70 -10.89 1.78
C ARG A 272 7.23 -11.23 1.62
N PHE A 273 6.48 -11.01 2.68
CA PHE A 273 5.04 -11.19 2.72
C PHE A 273 4.43 -10.11 3.61
N SER A 274 3.09 -10.04 3.65
CA SER A 274 2.37 -9.10 4.50
C SER A 274 1.47 -9.83 5.47
N SER A 275 1.43 -9.41 6.72
CA SER A 275 0.46 -9.88 7.73
C SER A 275 0.41 -8.87 8.87
N ALA A 276 -0.74 -8.21 9.05
CA ALA A 276 -0.94 -7.31 10.19
C ALA A 276 -0.93 -8.03 11.53
N LYS A 277 -1.55 -9.23 11.59
CA LYS A 277 -1.61 -10.03 12.81
C LYS A 277 -0.21 -10.47 13.25
N MET A 278 0.59 -11.04 12.35
CA MET A 278 1.98 -11.40 12.68
C MET A 278 2.81 -10.19 13.11
N VAL A 279 2.64 -9.03 12.47
CA VAL A 279 3.36 -7.81 12.88
C VAL A 279 3.02 -7.42 14.32
N GLN A 280 1.74 -7.54 14.71
CA GLN A 280 1.29 -7.31 16.08
C GLN A 280 1.83 -8.38 17.04
N ASP A 281 1.82 -9.64 16.63
CA ASP A 281 2.30 -10.75 17.45
C ASP A 281 3.82 -10.67 17.68
N LEU A 282 4.60 -10.38 16.64
CA LEU A 282 6.05 -10.15 16.71
C LEU A 282 6.39 -8.98 17.64
N ALA A 283 5.57 -7.93 17.67
CA ALA A 283 5.78 -6.79 18.56
C ALA A 283 5.73 -7.17 20.05
N LYS A 284 4.94 -8.19 20.43
CA LYS A 284 4.91 -8.74 21.80
C LYS A 284 6.27 -9.30 22.24
N TYR A 285 7.08 -9.74 21.28
CA TYR A 285 8.43 -10.27 21.50
C TYR A 285 9.53 -9.23 21.22
N GLY A 286 9.19 -7.92 21.22
CA GLY A 286 10.15 -6.83 21.02
C GLY A 286 10.53 -6.56 19.56
N ILE A 287 9.93 -7.27 18.59
CA ILE A 287 10.26 -7.12 17.17
C ILE A 287 9.39 -6.02 16.55
N HIS A 288 10.01 -4.89 16.25
CA HIS A 288 9.34 -3.73 15.68
C HIS A 288 10.13 -3.12 14.51
N GLN A 289 9.56 -2.11 13.86
CA GLN A 289 10.22 -1.41 12.75
C GLN A 289 11.45 -0.65 13.25
N ASN A 290 12.57 -0.77 12.53
CA ASN A 290 13.88 -0.15 12.85
C ASN A 290 14.56 -0.67 14.13
N LYS A 291 14.21 -1.87 14.59
CA LYS A 291 14.72 -2.49 15.82
C LYS A 291 16.25 -2.70 15.94
N THR A 292 17.03 -2.48 14.87
CA THR A 292 18.46 -2.86 14.79
C THR A 292 19.32 -2.34 15.95
N TYR A 293 18.95 -1.20 16.55
CA TYR A 293 19.76 -0.54 17.59
C TYR A 293 19.29 -0.81 19.01
N ASP A 294 18.10 -1.38 19.19
CA ASP A 294 17.38 -1.53 20.45
C ASP A 294 16.67 -2.89 20.55
N VAL A 295 17.16 -3.89 19.83
CA VAL A 295 16.77 -5.29 20.04
C VAL A 295 16.91 -5.64 21.53
N VAL A 296 15.87 -6.26 22.08
CA VAL A 296 15.85 -6.79 23.45
C VAL A 296 15.58 -8.29 23.42
N PHE A 297 15.92 -8.97 24.51
CA PHE A 297 15.54 -10.36 24.71
C PHE A 297 14.00 -10.47 24.83
N PRO A 298 13.36 -11.46 24.18
CA PRO A 298 11.90 -11.61 24.26
C PRO A 298 11.49 -12.23 25.60
N GLU A 299 11.33 -11.43 26.64
CA GLU A 299 10.96 -11.89 28.00
C GLU A 299 9.64 -12.70 28.04
N ALA A 300 8.73 -12.43 27.11
CA ALA A 300 7.46 -13.17 26.97
C ALA A 300 7.64 -14.59 26.42
N LEU A 301 8.83 -14.96 25.94
CA LEU A 301 9.11 -16.30 25.41
C LEU A 301 9.26 -17.30 26.55
N ASP A 302 8.51 -18.40 26.50
CA ASP A 302 8.65 -19.49 27.48
C ASP A 302 10.07 -20.11 27.41
N SER A 303 10.68 -20.29 28.58
CA SER A 303 12.00 -20.87 28.78
C SER A 303 12.22 -22.20 28.06
N LYS A 304 11.16 -23.02 27.88
CA LYS A 304 11.28 -24.29 27.14
C LYS A 304 11.67 -24.09 25.67
N TYR A 305 11.45 -22.91 25.09
CA TYR A 305 11.76 -22.60 23.68
C TYR A 305 13.02 -21.75 23.49
N TYR A 306 13.76 -21.46 24.57
CA TYR A 306 15.07 -20.82 24.48
C TYR A 306 16.06 -21.55 23.56
N PRO A 307 16.12 -22.89 23.47
CA PRO A 307 17.00 -23.59 22.53
C PRO A 307 16.77 -23.15 21.08
N GLY A 308 15.51 -23.14 20.63
CA GLY A 308 15.14 -22.71 19.30
C GLY A 308 15.47 -21.25 19.05
N PHE A 309 15.09 -20.37 19.97
CA PHE A 309 15.38 -18.94 19.86
C PHE A 309 16.88 -18.65 19.75
N ILE A 310 17.69 -19.21 20.65
CA ILE A 310 19.14 -19.04 20.64
C ILE A 310 19.75 -19.63 19.37
N ALA A 311 19.28 -20.79 18.90
CA ALA A 311 19.72 -21.35 17.63
C ALA A 311 19.41 -20.44 16.44
N GLY A 312 18.26 -19.77 16.43
CA GLY A 312 17.87 -18.78 15.42
C GLY A 312 18.79 -17.56 15.43
N VAL A 313 19.02 -16.98 16.61
CA VAL A 313 19.94 -15.83 16.80
C VAL A 313 21.36 -16.17 16.34
N ILE A 314 21.88 -17.33 16.75
CA ILE A 314 23.21 -17.80 16.33
C ILE A 314 23.23 -18.08 14.82
N SER A 315 22.12 -18.54 14.24
CA SER A 315 22.03 -18.84 12.80
C SER A 315 22.03 -17.59 11.93
N GLY A 316 21.40 -16.50 12.38
CA GLY A 316 21.49 -15.18 11.74
C GLY A 316 22.84 -14.51 11.97
N ASP A 317 23.01 -13.90 13.14
CA ASP A 317 24.15 -13.02 13.44
C ASP A 317 25.36 -13.72 14.09
N GLY A 318 25.24 -15.00 14.45
CA GLY A 318 26.37 -15.75 15.02
C GLY A 318 27.44 -16.14 13.99
N CYS A 319 28.57 -16.64 14.48
CA CYS A 319 29.67 -17.15 13.66
C CYS A 319 30.28 -18.39 14.29
N ILE A 320 30.30 -19.50 13.54
CA ILE A 320 31.06 -20.70 13.87
C ILE A 320 32.35 -20.69 13.05
N ASN A 321 33.49 -20.84 13.71
CA ASN A 321 34.77 -20.98 13.02
C ASN A 321 35.66 -22.02 13.71
N ILE A 322 36.54 -22.60 12.91
CA ILE A 322 37.61 -23.49 13.36
C ILE A 322 38.92 -22.76 13.11
N LYS A 323 39.67 -22.46 14.18
CA LYS A 323 40.95 -21.75 14.09
C LYS A 323 42.12 -22.68 14.35
N LEU A 324 43.18 -22.57 13.56
CA LEU A 324 44.44 -23.22 13.85
C LEU A 324 45.15 -22.50 15.01
N ASN A 325 45.50 -23.25 16.04
CA ASN A 325 46.19 -22.81 17.23
C ASN A 325 47.64 -23.28 17.18
N HIS A 326 48.58 -22.33 17.28
CA HIS A 326 50.03 -22.57 17.22
C HIS A 326 50.50 -23.48 16.07
N GLY A 327 49.78 -23.50 14.94
CA GLY A 327 50.11 -24.34 13.79
C GLY A 327 49.87 -25.85 13.99
N LYS A 328 49.30 -26.27 15.13
CA LYS A 328 49.25 -27.69 15.52
C LYS A 328 47.84 -28.22 15.78
N THR A 329 46.95 -27.43 16.36
CA THR A 329 45.62 -27.91 16.78
C THR A 329 44.50 -27.02 16.26
N TYR A 330 43.41 -27.62 15.81
CA TYR A 330 42.21 -26.87 15.44
C TYR A 330 41.35 -26.63 16.67
N LEU A 331 40.87 -25.40 16.85
CA LEU A 331 39.97 -24.99 17.93
C LEU A 331 38.65 -24.52 17.35
N LEU A 332 37.57 -25.16 17.79
CA LEU A 332 36.21 -24.73 17.49
C LEU A 332 35.81 -23.53 18.36
N ARG A 333 35.17 -22.53 17.75
CA ARG A 333 34.62 -21.37 18.46
C ARG A 333 33.26 -20.97 17.89
N CYS A 334 32.36 -20.57 18.79
CA CYS A 334 31.09 -19.94 18.46
C CYS A 334 31.06 -18.50 18.98
N MET A 335 30.83 -17.54 18.10
CA MET A 335 30.59 -16.15 18.45
C MET A 335 29.11 -15.83 18.28
N ILE A 336 28.50 -15.23 19.29
CA ILE A 336 27.13 -14.72 19.26
C ILE A 336 27.21 -13.20 19.27
N ALA A 337 26.44 -12.53 18.41
CA ALA A 337 26.47 -11.09 18.23
C ALA A 337 25.06 -10.50 18.38
N GLY A 338 24.96 -9.32 18.99
CA GLY A 338 23.67 -8.68 19.27
C GLY A 338 23.81 -7.42 20.13
N THR A 339 22.68 -6.91 20.62
CA THR A 339 22.66 -5.84 21.64
C THR A 339 23.11 -6.36 23.00
N LEU A 340 23.47 -5.45 23.91
CA LEU A 340 23.91 -5.85 25.25
C LEU A 340 22.83 -6.65 25.98
N ASP A 341 21.59 -6.17 25.96
CA ASP A 341 20.45 -6.83 26.60
C ASP A 341 20.23 -8.26 26.06
N LEU A 342 20.21 -8.42 24.73
CA LEU A 342 20.06 -9.73 24.11
C LEU A 342 21.18 -10.69 24.51
N ILE A 343 22.44 -10.23 24.44
CA ILE A 343 23.61 -11.08 24.68
C ILE A 343 23.78 -11.43 26.16
N ASP A 344 23.46 -10.52 27.08
CA ASP A 344 23.53 -10.79 28.51
C ASP A 344 22.49 -11.83 28.94
N ASN A 345 21.25 -11.69 28.48
CA ASN A 345 20.20 -12.68 28.72
C ASN A 345 20.56 -14.06 28.13
N ILE A 346 21.06 -14.10 26.89
CA ILE A 346 21.54 -15.36 26.28
C ILE A 346 22.69 -15.96 27.12
N LYS A 347 23.65 -15.15 27.58
CA LYS A 347 24.73 -15.63 28.45
C LYS A 347 24.17 -16.28 29.72
N ASN A 348 23.24 -15.62 30.42
CA ASN A 348 22.66 -16.12 31.65
C ASN A 348 21.93 -17.46 31.45
N ILE A 349 21.23 -17.62 30.33
CA ILE A 349 20.61 -18.89 29.94
C ILE A 349 21.68 -19.96 29.72
N LEU A 350 22.73 -19.67 28.95
CA LEU A 350 23.78 -20.64 28.66
C LEU A 350 24.59 -21.04 29.91
N VAL A 351 24.78 -20.13 30.87
CA VAL A 351 25.37 -20.44 32.18
C VAL A 351 24.52 -21.50 32.89
N LYS A 352 23.20 -21.31 32.94
CA LYS A 352 22.26 -22.21 33.61
C LYS A 352 22.14 -23.57 32.90
N GLU A 353 22.00 -23.56 31.58
CA GLU A 353 21.59 -24.73 30.81
C GLU A 353 22.75 -25.63 30.40
N ILE A 354 23.92 -25.04 30.10
CA ILE A 354 25.08 -25.79 29.58
C ILE A 354 26.38 -25.50 30.34
N GLY A 355 26.33 -24.73 31.43
CA GLY A 355 27.50 -24.47 32.28
C GLY A 355 28.54 -23.55 31.63
N VAL A 356 28.14 -22.57 30.81
CA VAL A 356 29.06 -21.52 30.35
C VAL A 356 29.67 -20.80 31.56
N ASN A 357 30.94 -20.42 31.49
CA ASN A 357 31.60 -19.71 32.58
C ASN A 357 30.85 -18.39 32.89
N PRO A 358 30.35 -18.19 34.13
CA PRO A 358 29.62 -16.98 34.52
C PRO A 358 30.46 -15.71 34.42
N ASP A 359 31.77 -15.79 34.58
CA ASP A 359 32.70 -14.64 34.48
C ASP A 359 33.08 -14.32 33.03
N LYS A 360 32.53 -15.06 32.06
CA LYS A 360 32.83 -14.84 30.65
C LYS A 360 32.41 -13.43 30.22
N LYS A 361 33.37 -12.71 29.64
CA LYS A 361 33.22 -11.31 29.26
C LYS A 361 32.43 -11.14 27.97
N ILE A 362 31.43 -10.26 28.02
CA ILE A 362 30.77 -9.73 26.84
C ILE A 362 31.61 -8.57 26.30
N THR A 363 31.97 -8.62 25.02
CA THR A 363 32.87 -7.64 24.40
C THR A 363 32.09 -6.67 23.51
N LYS A 364 32.19 -5.37 23.80
CA LYS A 364 31.64 -4.30 22.95
C LYS A 364 32.51 -4.09 21.72
N ASN A 365 31.90 -4.07 20.54
CA ASN A 365 32.58 -3.67 19.32
C ASN A 365 32.81 -2.14 19.33
N LYS A 366 34.08 -1.72 19.24
CA LYS A 366 34.48 -0.30 19.25
C LYS A 366 33.95 0.48 18.04
N ASP A 367 33.70 -0.19 16.93
CA ASP A 367 33.27 0.43 15.67
C ASP A 367 31.73 0.49 15.53
N SER A 368 30.98 0.10 16.57
CA SER A 368 29.50 0.07 16.59
C SER A 368 28.92 0.72 17.84
N LYS A 369 27.71 1.29 17.72
CA LYS A 369 27.00 1.90 18.85
C LYS A 369 26.46 0.86 19.84
N CYS A 370 25.93 -0.24 19.32
CA CYS A 370 25.11 -1.20 20.08
C CYS A 370 25.52 -2.66 19.90
N LEU A 371 26.63 -2.96 19.19
CA LEU A 371 27.04 -4.33 18.93
C LEU A 371 27.95 -4.89 20.02
N TYR A 372 27.53 -5.99 20.61
CA TYR A 372 28.22 -6.76 21.62
C TYR A 372 28.39 -8.21 21.14
N THR A 373 29.41 -8.87 21.66
CA THR A 373 29.75 -10.25 21.28
C THR A 373 30.04 -11.11 22.50
N LEU A 374 29.56 -12.35 22.46
CA LEU A 374 29.90 -13.41 23.41
C LEU A 374 30.62 -14.52 22.64
N GLU A 375 31.84 -14.87 23.06
CA GLU A 375 32.64 -15.93 22.42
C GLU A 375 32.68 -17.18 23.29
N LEU A 376 32.06 -18.25 22.81
CA LEU A 376 32.13 -19.58 23.40
C LEU A 376 33.42 -20.29 22.97
N ASN A 377 34.07 -20.93 23.93
CA ASN A 377 35.23 -21.78 23.66
C ASN A 377 34.79 -23.12 23.06
N GLN A 378 35.74 -24.01 22.77
CA GLN A 378 35.46 -25.31 22.17
C GLN A 378 34.50 -26.14 23.01
N THR A 379 34.78 -26.32 24.30
CA THR A 379 33.96 -27.14 25.21
C THR A 379 32.53 -26.61 25.29
N GLU A 380 32.36 -25.31 25.47
CA GLU A 380 31.04 -24.67 25.53
C GLU A 380 30.31 -24.73 24.18
N THR A 381 31.02 -24.63 23.06
CA THR A 381 30.42 -24.75 21.72
C THR A 381 29.91 -26.17 21.49
N ILE A 382 30.64 -27.19 21.97
CA ILE A 382 30.22 -28.59 21.92
C ILE A 382 29.03 -28.83 22.85
N SER A 383 29.05 -28.29 24.08
CA SER A 383 27.91 -28.37 25.00
C SER A 383 26.66 -27.70 24.43
N LEU A 384 26.81 -26.53 23.79
CA LEU A 384 25.74 -25.85 23.07
C LEU A 384 25.17 -26.77 21.98
N TYR A 385 26.01 -27.37 21.14
CA TYR A 385 25.58 -28.27 20.08
C TYR A 385 24.73 -29.42 20.62
N TYR A 386 25.20 -30.15 21.63
CA TYR A 386 24.44 -31.26 22.22
C TYR A 386 23.16 -30.81 22.92
N TRP A 387 23.16 -29.63 23.56
CA TRP A 387 21.95 -29.07 24.16
C TRP A 387 20.89 -28.72 23.11
N LEU A 388 21.29 -28.17 21.96
CA LEU A 388 20.37 -27.92 20.85
C LEU A 388 19.81 -29.25 20.31
N GLN A 389 20.66 -30.24 20.05
CA GLN A 389 20.25 -31.57 19.56
C GLN A 389 19.29 -32.28 20.52
N LYS A 390 19.57 -32.22 21.83
CA LYS A 390 18.68 -32.76 22.88
C LYS A 390 17.28 -32.16 22.83
N ASN A 391 17.16 -30.90 22.39
CA ASN A 391 15.90 -30.19 22.24
C ASN A 391 15.29 -30.31 20.83
N GLY A 392 15.84 -31.17 19.96
CA GLY A 392 15.31 -31.40 18.61
C GLY A 392 15.46 -30.20 17.67
N ILE A 393 16.45 -29.34 17.89
CA ILE A 393 16.74 -28.19 17.04
C ILE A 393 18.22 -28.13 16.69
N SER A 394 18.56 -27.49 15.58
CA SER A 394 19.95 -27.31 15.14
C SER A 394 20.19 -25.86 14.71
N LEU A 395 21.47 -25.50 14.59
CA LEU A 395 21.85 -24.30 13.85
C LEU A 395 21.55 -24.47 12.36
N MET A 396 21.61 -23.37 11.60
CA MET A 396 21.60 -23.42 10.13
C MET A 396 22.66 -24.41 9.62
N GLU A 397 22.29 -25.19 8.60
CA GLU A 397 23.04 -26.31 8.05
C GLU A 397 24.55 -26.06 7.95
N ARG A 398 24.99 -24.99 7.29
CA ARG A 398 26.43 -24.68 7.12
C ARG A 398 27.18 -24.45 8.43
N LYS A 399 26.53 -23.90 9.46
CA LYS A 399 27.12 -23.65 10.79
C LYS A 399 27.16 -24.95 11.59
N ASN A 400 26.08 -25.73 11.53
CA ASN A 400 25.97 -27.02 12.18
C ASN A 400 27.00 -28.03 11.62
N LYS A 401 27.15 -28.06 10.30
CA LYS A 401 28.10 -28.93 9.60
C LYS A 401 29.56 -28.71 10.02
N LEU A 402 29.97 -27.46 10.29
CA LEU A 402 31.32 -27.16 10.78
C LEU A 402 31.58 -27.80 12.15
N ILE A 403 30.57 -27.83 13.03
CA ILE A 403 30.68 -28.47 14.35
C ILE A 403 30.80 -29.99 14.17
N GLU A 404 29.97 -30.57 13.30
CA GLU A 404 29.99 -32.01 13.01
C GLU A 404 31.29 -32.46 12.34
N GLU A 405 31.83 -31.67 11.41
CA GLU A 405 33.14 -31.93 10.79
C GLU A 405 34.26 -31.91 11.83
N PHE A 406 34.19 -30.98 12.79
CA PHE A 406 35.13 -30.91 13.91
C PHE A 406 35.03 -32.13 14.83
N LEU A 407 33.81 -32.52 15.23
CA LEU A 407 33.56 -33.66 16.11
C LEU A 407 33.96 -35.01 15.49
N ASN A 408 33.85 -35.15 14.18
CA ASN A 408 34.21 -36.37 13.46
C ASN A 408 35.70 -36.43 13.04
N GLU A 409 36.52 -35.46 13.45
CA GLU A 409 37.92 -35.30 13.01
C GLU A 409 38.10 -35.22 11.47
N ARG A 410 37.02 -34.89 10.75
CA ARG A 410 36.96 -34.88 9.27
C ARG A 410 37.38 -33.55 8.65
N VAL A 411 38.06 -32.67 9.38
CA VAL A 411 38.48 -31.37 8.88
C VAL A 411 39.55 -31.57 7.78
N LYS A 412 39.11 -31.79 6.54
CA LYS A 412 39.93 -31.65 5.34
C LYS A 412 40.14 -30.17 5.12
N ILE A 413 41.29 -29.69 5.57
CA ILE A 413 41.68 -28.28 5.51
C ILE A 413 41.94 -27.93 4.04
N PRO A 414 41.28 -26.90 3.47
CA PRO A 414 41.69 -26.34 2.20
C PRO A 414 43.12 -25.80 2.35
N ALA A 415 44.01 -26.26 1.48
CA ALA A 415 45.37 -25.73 1.35
C ALA A 415 45.37 -24.24 0.99
#